data_AF-A0A8J3VD04-F1
#
_entry.id   AF-A0A8J3VD04-F1
#
_cell.length_a   1.000
_cell.length_b   1.000
_cell.length_c   1.000
_cell.angle_alpha   90.00
_cell.angle_beta   90.00
_cell.angle_gamma   90.00
#
_symmetry.space_group_name_H-M   'P 1'
#
loop_
_entity.id
_entity.type
_entity.pdbx_description
1 polymer ?
#
loop_
_entity_poly.entity_id
_entity_poly.type
_entity_poly.pdbx_seq_one_letter_code
_entity_poly.pdbx_strand_id
1 'polypeptide(L)'
;MGADPLEALAEAWAAFDGSLRSGVGFDISAYEATKASLTACAAAWRELDCIPRLGVNIVVDVFPATEANAAMYDGEVADRIMAAAYELHDLVGEAVGL
;
A
#
# COMPACT_ATOMS: atom_id res chain seq x y z
N MET A 1 -22.71 -0.68 7.94
CA MET A 1 -21.51 -0.35 8.74
C MET A 1 -20.35 -0.67 7.83
N GLY A 2 -19.70 0.34 7.23
CA GLY A 2 -18.55 0.09 6.36
C GLY A 2 -17.42 -0.51 7.18
N ALA A 3 -16.56 -1.33 6.55
CA ALA A 3 -15.34 -1.82 7.19
C ALA A 3 -14.48 -0.62 7.64
N ASP A 4 -13.76 -0.77 8.75
CA ASP A 4 -12.79 0.23 9.20
C ASP A 4 -11.72 0.41 8.10
N PRO A 5 -11.48 1.64 7.59
CA PRO A 5 -10.47 1.91 6.58
C PRO A 5 -9.10 1.33 6.92
N LEU A 6 -8.73 1.30 8.20
CA LEU A 6 -7.45 0.76 8.64
C LEU A 6 -7.39 -0.76 8.60
N GLU A 7 -8.48 -1.45 8.94
CA GLU A 7 -8.58 -2.91 8.80
C GLU A 7 -8.54 -3.30 7.32
N ALA A 8 -9.30 -2.58 6.48
CA ALA A 8 -9.29 -2.78 5.03
C ALA A 8 -7.91 -2.54 4.43
N LEU A 9 -7.18 -1.52 4.89
CA LEU A 9 -5.81 -1.26 4.48
C LEU A 9 -4.88 -2.40 4.88
N ALA A 10 -4.98 -2.89 6.10
CA ALA A 10 -4.14 -4.00 6.58
C ALA A 10 -4.37 -5.28 5.77
N GLU A 11 -5.63 -5.62 5.46
CA GLU A 11 -5.98 -6.78 4.64
C GLU A 11 -5.48 -6.63 3.20
N ALA A 12 -5.74 -5.48 2.57
CA ALA A 12 -5.34 -5.23 1.19
C ALA A 12 -3.81 -5.20 1.03
N TRP A 13 -3.11 -4.55 1.96
CA TRP A 13 -1.65 -4.51 1.97
C TRP A 13 -1.04 -5.91 2.16
N ALA A 14 -1.56 -6.69 3.11
CA ALA A 14 -1.08 -8.06 3.34
C ALA A 14 -1.27 -8.95 2.10
N ALA A 15 -2.38 -8.77 1.37
CA ALA A 15 -2.62 -9.48 0.13
C ALA A 15 -1.65 -9.04 -0.99
N PHE A 16 -1.43 -7.74 -1.15
CA PHE A 16 -0.55 -7.21 -2.19
C PHE A 16 0.92 -7.55 -1.94
N ASP A 17 1.48 -7.22 -0.76
CA ASP A 17 2.85 -7.59 -0.38
C ASP A 17 3.04 -9.12 -0.41
N GLY A 18 2.04 -9.87 0.07
CA GLY A 18 2.05 -11.33 0.03
C GLY A 18 2.14 -11.89 -1.39
N SER A 19 1.42 -11.32 -2.36
CA SER A 19 1.47 -11.73 -3.77
C SER A 19 2.86 -11.51 -4.38
N LEU A 20 3.49 -10.37 -4.06
CA LEU A 20 4.84 -10.06 -4.53
C LEU A 20 5.88 -11.00 -3.92
N ARG A 21 5.85 -11.17 -2.59
CA ARG A 21 6.83 -12.01 -1.87
C ARG A 21 6.73 -13.50 -2.17
N SER A 22 5.54 -13.97 -2.52
CA SER A 22 5.31 -15.38 -2.87
C SER A 22 5.64 -15.70 -4.33
N GLY A 23 5.99 -14.70 -5.15
CA GLY A 23 6.26 -14.90 -6.57
C GLY A 23 5.00 -15.04 -7.44
N VAL A 24 3.80 -14.87 -6.87
CA VAL A 24 2.52 -14.88 -7.62
C VAL A 24 2.49 -13.74 -8.64
N GLY A 25 3.12 -12.62 -8.32
CA GLY A 25 3.28 -11.48 -9.22
C GLY A 25 2.41 -10.30 -8.82
N PHE A 26 2.18 -9.41 -9.80
CA PHE A 26 1.43 -8.19 -9.58
C PHE A 26 -0.08 -8.46 -9.51
N ASP A 27 -0.62 -8.62 -8.30
CA ASP A 27 -2.07 -8.67 -8.08
C ASP A 27 -2.67 -7.27 -8.18
N ILE A 28 -3.25 -6.96 -9.34
CA ILE A 28 -3.90 -5.68 -9.63
C ILE A 28 -5.12 -5.41 -8.72
N SER A 29 -5.82 -6.46 -8.27
CA SER A 29 -7.00 -6.29 -7.42
C SER A 29 -6.57 -5.88 -6.00
N ALA A 30 -5.55 -6.55 -5.45
CA ALA A 30 -4.99 -6.20 -4.15
C ALA A 30 -4.31 -4.83 -4.17
N TYR A 31 -3.65 -4.48 -5.27
CA TYR A 31 -3.07 -3.16 -5.49
C TYR A 31 -4.11 -2.04 -5.43
N GLU A 32 -5.18 -2.14 -6.24
CA GLU A 32 -6.23 -1.13 -6.27
C GLU A 32 -7.02 -1.06 -4.94
N ALA A 33 -7.20 -2.19 -4.26
CA ALA A 33 -7.77 -2.21 -2.91
C ALA A 33 -6.88 -1.49 -1.89
N THR A 34 -5.55 -1.63 -2.01
CA THR A 34 -4.58 -0.92 -1.16
C THR A 34 -4.69 0.59 -1.39
N LYS A 35 -4.72 1.03 -2.64
CA LYS A 35 -4.91 2.45 -3.00
C LYS A 35 -6.20 3.02 -2.44
N ALA A 36 -7.32 2.34 -2.67
CA ALA A 36 -8.62 2.78 -2.17
C ALA A 36 -8.64 2.92 -0.63
N SER A 37 -8.02 1.96 0.06
CA SER A 37 -7.95 1.95 1.53
C SER A 37 -6.99 3.01 2.08
N LEU A 38 -5.87 3.29 1.40
CA LEU A 38 -4.98 4.41 1.72
C LEU A 38 -5.72 5.74 1.60
N THR A 39 -6.47 5.97 0.52
CA THR A 39 -7.28 7.19 0.35
C THR A 39 -8.35 7.33 1.44
N ALA A 40 -9.01 6.23 1.81
CA ALA A 40 -9.99 6.24 2.90
C ALA A 40 -9.33 6.53 4.25
N CYS A 41 -8.15 5.94 4.52
CA CYS A 41 -7.35 6.24 5.71
C CYS A 41 -6.91 7.70 5.74
N ALA A 42 -6.42 8.25 4.63
CA ALA A 42 -6.05 9.66 4.51
C ALA A 42 -7.21 10.58 4.89
N ALA A 43 -8.42 10.30 4.40
CA ALA A 43 -9.61 11.06 4.76
C ALA A 43 -9.95 10.94 6.25
N ALA A 44 -9.83 9.74 6.84
CA ALA A 44 -10.12 9.51 8.25
C ALA A 44 -9.07 10.15 9.18
N TRP A 45 -7.80 10.15 8.80
CA TRP A 45 -6.70 10.64 9.64
C TRP A 45 -6.57 12.16 9.64
N ARG A 46 -7.14 12.87 8.65
CA ARG A 46 -7.18 14.34 8.64
C ARG A 46 -7.80 14.95 9.90
N GLU A 47 -8.75 14.26 10.51
CA GLU A 47 -9.46 14.71 11.70
C GLU A 47 -8.80 14.23 13.01
N LEU A 48 -7.67 13.52 12.93
CA LEU A 48 -6.97 12.95 14.08
C LEU A 48 -5.67 13.73 14.37
N ASP A 49 -5.36 13.89 15.65
CA ASP A 49 -4.08 14.46 16.10
C ASP A 49 -2.90 13.51 15.85
N CYS A 50 -3.16 12.22 15.63
CA CYS A 50 -2.15 11.22 15.38
C CYS A 50 -2.65 10.08 14.49
N ILE A 51 -1.74 9.51 13.71
CA ILE A 51 -2.01 8.32 12.90
C ILE A 51 -1.94 7.08 13.80
N PRO A 52 -2.91 6.15 13.70
CA PRO A 52 -2.86 4.89 14.43
C PRO A 52 -1.57 4.11 14.16
N ARG A 53 -1.02 3.47 15.21
CA ARG A 53 0.25 2.71 15.13
C ARG A 53 0.26 1.67 14.01
N LEU A 54 -0.84 0.96 13.80
CA LEU A 54 -0.95 -0.02 12.72
C LEU A 54 -0.85 0.66 11.35
N GLY A 55 -1.48 1.83 11.17
CA GLY A 55 -1.38 2.62 9.94
C GLY A 55 0.06 3.04 9.68
N VAL A 56 0.76 3.55 10.71
CA VAL A 56 2.18 3.90 10.62
C VAL A 56 3.02 2.70 10.17
N ASN A 57 2.84 1.53 10.80
CA ASN A 57 3.59 0.33 10.44
C ASN A 57 3.40 -0.07 8.97
N ILE A 58 2.20 0.12 8.42
CA ILE A 58 1.93 -0.20 7.01
C ILE A 58 2.60 0.84 6.11
N VAL A 59 2.31 2.13 6.31
CA VAL A 59 2.72 3.17 5.35
C VAL A 59 4.24 3.35 5.26
N VAL A 60 4.99 3.08 6.33
CA VAL A 60 6.46 3.11 6.30
C VAL A 60 7.08 1.95 5.51
N ASP A 61 6.37 0.82 5.43
CA ASP A 61 6.84 -0.38 4.73
C ASP A 61 6.42 -0.39 3.25
N VAL A 62 5.35 0.33 2.88
CA VAL A 62 4.75 0.30 1.53
C VAL A 62 5.76 0.50 0.40
N PHE A 63 6.54 1.57 0.43
CA PHE A 63 7.54 1.83 -0.62
C PHE A 63 8.70 0.82 -0.59
N PRO A 64 9.47 0.69 0.52
CA PRO A 64 10.66 -0.16 0.51
C PRO A 64 10.32 -1.65 0.28
N ALA A 65 9.18 -2.15 0.74
CA ALA A 65 8.77 -3.53 0.48
C ALA A 65 8.40 -3.73 -1.00
N THR A 66 7.63 -2.81 -1.58
CA THR A 66 7.23 -2.91 -3.00
C THR A 66 8.44 -2.78 -3.93
N GLU A 67 9.30 -1.80 -3.68
CA GLU A 67 10.53 -1.55 -4.46
C GLU A 67 11.49 -2.73 -4.39
N ALA A 68 11.77 -3.26 -3.20
CA ALA A 68 12.66 -4.41 -3.03
C ALA A 68 12.13 -5.65 -3.75
N ASN A 69 10.81 -5.86 -3.75
CA ASN A 69 10.19 -6.99 -4.43
C ASN A 69 10.31 -6.91 -5.97
N ALA A 70 10.42 -5.71 -6.55
CA ALA A 70 10.57 -5.55 -8.01
C ALA A 70 11.80 -6.29 -8.56
N ALA A 71 12.87 -6.38 -7.77
CA ALA A 71 14.11 -7.09 -8.13
C ALA A 71 13.96 -8.61 -8.28
N MET A 72 12.83 -9.19 -7.84
CA MET A 72 12.53 -10.62 -8.01
C MET A 72 11.84 -10.92 -9.35
N TYR A 73 11.49 -9.89 -10.12
CA TYR A 73 10.76 -9.99 -11.38
C TYR A 73 11.58 -9.41 -12.52
N ASP A 74 11.22 -9.78 -13.75
CA ASP A 74 11.87 -9.30 -14.96
C ASP A 74 10.87 -8.59 -15.89
N GLY A 75 11.40 -7.70 -16.73
CA GLY A 75 10.66 -7.03 -17.79
C GLY A 75 9.46 -6.22 -17.29
N GLU A 76 8.36 -6.30 -18.02
CA GLU A 76 7.16 -5.48 -17.77
C GLU A 76 6.58 -5.65 -16.36
N VAL A 77 6.76 -6.81 -15.72
CA VAL A 77 6.26 -7.04 -14.36
C VAL A 77 7.08 -6.25 -13.33
N ALA A 78 8.42 -6.24 -13.47
CA ALA A 78 9.30 -5.45 -12.62
C ALA A 78 9.01 -3.95 -12.77
N ASP A 79 8.85 -3.47 -14.01
CA ASP A 79 8.51 -2.08 -14.30
C ASP A 79 7.18 -1.66 -13.67
N ARG A 80 6.17 -2.54 -13.70
CA ARG A 80 4.87 -2.30 -13.06
C ARG A 80 4.96 -2.26 -11.53
N ILE A 81 5.74 -3.14 -10.92
CA ILE A 81 5.95 -3.13 -9.46
C ILE A 81 6.67 -1.84 -9.05
N MET A 82 7.70 -1.43 -9.80
CA MET A 82 8.42 -0.19 -9.54
C MET A 82 7.51 1.04 -9.68
N ALA A 83 6.70 1.11 -10.74
CA ALA A 83 5.73 2.18 -10.93
C ALA A 83 4.71 2.24 -9.77
N ALA A 84 4.22 1.07 -9.34
CA ALA A 84 3.33 0.95 -8.20
C ALA A 84 3.97 1.40 -6.88
N ALA A 85 5.27 1.14 -6.67
CA ALA A 85 5.98 1.61 -5.49
C ALA A 85 5.92 3.15 -5.41
N TYR A 86 6.23 3.84 -6.50
CA TYR A 86 6.17 5.31 -6.55
C TYR A 86 4.75 5.85 -6.39
N GLU A 87 3.76 5.27 -7.09
CA GLU A 87 2.36 5.71 -6.96
C GLU A 87 1.84 5.53 -5.52
N LEU A 88 2.17 4.41 -4.87
CA LEU A 88 1.81 4.20 -3.47
C LEU A 88 2.58 5.13 -2.52
N HIS A 89 3.81 5.50 -2.84
CA HIS A 89 4.58 6.48 -2.05
C HIS A 89 3.93 7.85 -2.06
N ASP A 90 3.48 8.30 -3.24
CA ASP A 90 2.77 9.57 -3.37
C ASP A 90 1.46 9.55 -2.55
N LEU A 91 0.69 8.47 -2.64
CA LEU A 91 -0.54 8.30 -1.84
C LEU A 91 -0.28 8.24 -0.33
N VAL A 92 0.82 7.59 0.08
CA VAL A 92 1.26 7.60 1.48
C VAL A 92 1.60 9.02 1.93
N GLY A 93 2.31 9.80 1.09
CA GLY A 93 2.61 11.21 1.35
C GLY A 93 1.33 12.00 1.62
N GLU A 94 0.32 11.86 0.75
CA GLU A 94 -0.99 12.48 0.94
C GLU A 94 -1.70 12.02 2.23
N ALA A 95 -1.58 10.73 2.58
CA ALA A 95 -2.21 10.16 3.76
C ALA A 95 -1.59 10.65 5.08
N VAL A 96 -0.30 10.94 5.08
CA VAL A 96 0.44 11.38 6.28
C VAL A 96 0.71 12.89 6.31
N GLY A 97 0.24 13.63 5.30
CA GLY A 97 0.29 15.09 5.24
C GLY A 97 1.65 15.66 4.82
N LEU A 98 2.38 14.97 3.94
CA LEU A 98 3.65 15.39 3.36
C LEU A 98 3.47 16.07 1.99
#